data_AF-A0A3D0GK13-F1
#
_entry.id   AF-A0A3D0GK13-F1
#
_cell.length_a   1.000
_cell.length_b   1.000
_cell.length_c   1.000
_cell.angle_alpha   90.00
_cell.angle_beta   90.00
_cell.angle_gamma   90.00
#
_symmetry.space_group_name_H-M   'P 1'
#
loop_
_entity.id
_entity.type
_entity.pdbx_description
1 polymer ?
#
loop_
_entity_poly.entity_id
_entity_poly.type
_entity_poly.pdbx_seq_one_letter_code
_entity_poly.pdbx_strand_id
1 'polypeptide(L)'
;MTLSRADLWSLEEYAQERPSFRDKVIAHKKVRQLALGDHARLYFEDKLTIKYQVQEMLRIERVFEAEGIMEELEAYNPLIPDGSNWKATFMIEYSDPAER
;
A
#
# COMPACT_ATOMS: atom_id res chain seq x y z
N MET A 1 -13.16 -7.33 2.77
CA MET A 1 -13.28 -6.49 3.99
C MET A 1 -12.38 -5.28 3.82
N THR A 2 -12.92 -4.07 3.95
CA THR A 2 -12.19 -2.81 3.81
C THR A 2 -11.39 -2.46 5.08
N LEU A 3 -10.53 -1.45 4.99
CA LEU A 3 -9.89 -0.80 6.14
C LEU A 3 -10.79 0.30 6.70
N SER A 4 -10.77 0.43 8.01
CA SER A 4 -11.35 1.52 8.79
C SER A 4 -10.25 2.22 9.59
N ARG A 5 -10.55 3.37 10.18
CA ARG A 5 -9.63 4.06 11.09
C ARG A 5 -9.15 3.19 12.25
N ALA A 6 -9.99 2.26 12.73
CA ALA A 6 -9.61 1.34 13.82
C ALA A 6 -8.56 0.30 13.39
N ASP A 7 -8.37 0.09 12.08
CA ASP A 7 -7.31 -0.76 11.54
C ASP A 7 -5.95 -0.01 11.44
N LEU A 8 -5.94 1.31 11.66
CA LEU A 8 -4.77 2.17 11.53
C LEU A 8 -4.20 2.54 12.92
N TRP A 9 -2.88 2.57 13.00
CA TRP A 9 -2.13 3.19 14.07
C TRP A 9 -2.13 4.72 13.92
N SER A 10 -1.97 5.42 15.04
CA SER A 10 -1.56 6.83 15.05
C SER A 10 -0.16 7.00 14.45
N LEU A 11 0.23 8.24 14.14
CA LEU A 11 1.58 8.54 13.63
C LEU A 11 2.68 8.11 14.60
N GLU A 12 2.45 8.25 15.91
CA GLU A 12 3.41 7.86 16.95
C GLU A 12 3.56 6.33 17.01
N GLU A 13 2.45 5.61 17.14
CA GLU A 13 2.45 4.15 17.15
C GLU A 13 3.04 3.59 15.85
N TYR A 14 2.69 4.17 14.70
CA TYR A 14 3.24 3.75 13.42
C TYR A 14 4.75 4.00 13.35
N ALA A 15 5.26 5.11 13.89
CA ALA A 15 6.71 5.35 13.93
C ALA A 15 7.47 4.25 14.70
N GLN A 16 6.85 3.70 15.75
CA GLN A 16 7.41 2.59 16.53
C GLN A 16 7.31 1.24 15.78
N GLU A 17 6.16 0.95 15.19
CA GLU A 17 5.89 -0.33 14.50
C GLU A 17 6.48 -0.41 13.09
N ARG A 18 6.76 0.73 12.45
CA ARG A 18 7.13 0.80 11.03
C ARG A 18 8.29 -0.10 10.63
N PRO A 19 9.41 -0.22 11.38
CA PRO A 19 10.51 -1.09 10.98
C PRO A 19 10.07 -2.55 10.81
N SER A 20 9.39 -3.12 11.81
CA SER A 20 8.93 -4.51 11.79
C SER A 20 7.81 -4.71 10.76
N PHE A 21 6.90 -3.74 10.65
CA PHE A 21 5.79 -3.79 9.71
C PHE A 21 6.26 -3.69 8.25
N ARG A 22 7.25 -2.84 7.97
CA ARG A 22 7.87 -2.72 6.64
C ARG A 22 8.50 -4.03 6.22
N ASP A 23 9.27 -4.68 7.09
CA ASP A 23 9.93 -5.95 6.77
C ASP A 23 8.90 -7.05 6.48
N LYS A 24 7.83 -7.10 7.28
CA LYS A 24 6.68 -7.98 7.04
C LYS A 24 6.05 -7.73 5.67
N VAL A 25 5.81 -6.48 5.30
CA VAL A 25 5.17 -6.11 4.03
C VAL A 25 6.08 -6.42 2.84
N ILE A 26 7.38 -6.18 2.94
CA ILE A 26 8.35 -6.54 1.89
C ILE A 26 8.36 -8.04 1.67
N ALA A 27 8.42 -8.83 2.75
CA ALA A 27 8.37 -10.29 2.65
C ALA A 27 7.06 -10.75 1.99
N HIS A 28 5.93 -10.13 2.36
CA HIS A 28 4.62 -10.42 1.79
C HIS A 28 4.51 -10.06 0.30
N LYS A 29 5.04 -8.91 -0.11
CA LYS A 29 5.03 -8.46 -1.52
C LYS A 29 5.80 -9.39 -2.45
N LYS A 30 6.83 -10.10 -1.96
CA LYS A 30 7.65 -11.00 -2.79
C LYS A 30 6.84 -12.07 -3.54
N VAL A 31 5.78 -12.59 -2.91
CA VAL A 31 4.93 -13.65 -3.49
C VAL A 31 3.66 -13.11 -4.15
N ARG A 32 3.50 -11.79 -4.24
CA ARG A 32 2.31 -11.12 -4.78
C ARG A 32 2.61 -10.28 -6.02
N GLN A 33 3.69 -10.59 -6.71
CA GLN A 33 4.09 -9.86 -7.91
C GLN A 33 4.24 -10.81 -9.09
N LEU A 34 3.85 -10.33 -10.27
CA LEU A 34 3.99 -11.05 -11.54
C LEU A 34 4.71 -10.14 -12.54
N ALA A 35 5.88 -10.58 -13.00
CA ALA A 35 6.58 -9.90 -14.09
C ALA A 35 5.86 -10.17 -15.42
N LEU A 36 5.74 -9.12 -16.24
CA LEU A 36 5.16 -9.15 -17.57
C LEU A 36 6.25 -8.70 -18.56
N GLY A 37 7.16 -9.62 -18.89
CA GLY A 37 8.38 -9.27 -19.62
C GLY A 37 9.35 -8.47 -18.75
N ASP A 38 10.16 -7.64 -19.39
CA ASP A 38 11.33 -7.00 -18.75
C ASP A 38 11.00 -5.65 -18.09
N HIS A 39 9.97 -4.95 -18.56
CA HIS A 39 9.68 -3.56 -18.18
C HIS A 39 8.39 -3.38 -17.39
N ALA A 40 7.69 -4.45 -17.08
CA ALA A 40 6.34 -4.38 -16.54
C ALA A 40 6.13 -5.40 -15.43
N ARG A 41 5.42 -4.99 -14.38
CA ARG A 41 5.09 -5.86 -13.24
C ARG A 41 3.72 -5.51 -12.67
N LEU A 42 2.94 -6.54 -12.36
CA LEU A 42 1.72 -6.41 -11.57
C LEU A 42 2.03 -6.74 -10.12
N TYR A 43 1.61 -5.89 -9.19
CA TYR A 43 1.63 -6.14 -7.76
C TYR A 43 0.19 -6.33 -7.28
N PHE A 44 -0.16 -7.56 -6.91
CA PHE A 44 -1.49 -7.89 -6.41
C PHE A 44 -1.69 -7.37 -5.00
N GLU A 45 -2.69 -6.52 -4.84
CA GLU A 45 -2.97 -5.82 -3.58
C GLU A 45 -3.83 -6.67 -2.64
N ASP A 46 -3.71 -6.40 -1.34
CA ASP A 46 -4.61 -6.89 -0.31
C ASP A 46 -4.65 -5.94 0.89
N LYS A 47 -5.39 -6.32 1.93
CA LYS A 47 -5.54 -5.50 3.13
C LYS A 47 -4.18 -5.15 3.78
N LEU A 48 -3.17 -6.02 3.70
CA LEU A 48 -1.86 -5.76 4.31
C LEU A 48 -1.04 -4.77 3.47
N THR A 49 -1.00 -4.94 2.15
CA THR A 49 -0.27 -4.02 1.27
C THR A 49 -0.90 -2.64 1.27
N ILE A 50 -2.23 -2.56 1.28
CA ILE A 50 -2.97 -1.30 1.31
C ILE A 50 -2.85 -0.61 2.67
N LYS A 51 -2.93 -1.35 3.79
CA LYS A 51 -2.68 -0.76 5.13
C LYS A 51 -1.30 -0.11 5.20
N TYR A 52 -0.29 -0.74 4.61
CA TYR A 52 1.06 -0.18 4.55
C TYR A 52 1.13 1.09 3.70
N GLN A 53 0.48 1.13 2.54
CA GLN A 53 0.45 2.35 1.71
C GLN A 53 -0.23 3.51 2.42
N VAL A 54 -1.42 3.29 3.00
CA VAL A 54 -2.14 4.32 3.77
C VAL A 54 -1.28 4.84 4.91
N GLN A 55 -0.65 3.97 5.70
CA GLN A 55 0.22 4.39 6.80
C GLN A 55 1.46 5.16 6.35
N GLU A 56 2.07 4.78 5.21
CA GLU A 56 3.18 5.54 4.65
C GLU A 56 2.73 6.93 4.17
N MET A 57 1.56 7.07 3.55
CA MET A 57 1.01 8.36 3.14
C MET A 57 0.77 9.28 4.34
N LEU A 58 0.02 8.79 5.35
CA LEU A 58 -0.23 9.55 6.58
C LEU A 58 1.07 10.00 7.25
N ARG A 59 2.10 9.15 7.27
CA ARG A 59 3.41 9.48 7.85
C ARG A 59 4.18 10.53 7.05
N ILE A 60 4.23 10.39 5.73
CA ILE A 60 5.00 11.31 4.85
C ILE A 60 4.37 12.69 4.89
N GLU A 61 3.04 12.76 4.82
CA GLU A 61 2.28 14.01 4.77
C GLU A 61 1.93 14.54 6.17
N ARG A 62 2.18 13.76 7.22
CA ARG A 62 1.87 14.08 8.63
C ARG A 62 0.38 14.35 8.86
N VAL A 63 -0.48 13.57 8.22
CA VAL A 63 -1.94 13.65 8.36
C VAL A 63 -2.37 12.90 9.61
N PHE A 64 -3.09 13.57 10.51
CA PHE A 64 -3.63 12.99 11.74
C PHE A 64 -5.07 13.42 12.04
N GLU A 65 -5.58 14.40 11.30
CA GLU A 65 -6.96 14.83 11.31
C GLU A 65 -7.87 13.74 10.77
N ALA A 66 -9.05 13.60 11.37
CA ALA A 66 -9.97 12.52 11.02
C ALA A 66 -10.41 12.57 9.55
N GLU A 67 -10.61 13.77 9.00
CA GLU A 67 -11.02 13.97 7.60
C GLU A 67 -9.95 13.52 6.62
N GLY A 68 -8.70 13.98 6.79
CA GLY A 68 -7.59 13.55 5.93
C GLY A 68 -7.32 12.03 6.01
N ILE A 69 -7.47 11.42 7.19
CA ILE A 69 -7.38 9.96 7.32
C ILE A 69 -8.47 9.25 6.50
N MET A 70 -9.70 9.80 6.50
CA MET A 70 -10.80 9.23 5.73
C MET A 70 -10.58 9.37 4.22
N GLU A 71 -10.06 10.51 3.76
CA GLU A 71 -9.71 10.72 2.35
C GLU A 71 -8.70 9.66 1.85
N GLU A 72 -7.64 9.42 2.62
CA GLU A 72 -6.66 8.37 2.30
C GLU A 72 -7.31 6.97 2.32
N LEU A 73 -8.15 6.67 3.31
CA LEU A 73 -8.88 5.40 3.34
C LEU A 73 -9.79 5.22 2.12
N GLU A 74 -10.49 6.26 1.68
CA GLU A 74 -11.37 6.23 0.51
C GLU A 74 -10.60 6.07 -0.79
N ALA A 75 -9.44 6.72 -0.93
CA ALA A 75 -8.59 6.59 -2.11
C ALA A 75 -8.04 5.16 -2.28
N TYR A 76 -7.65 4.51 -1.17
CA TYR A 76 -6.94 3.24 -1.20
C TYR A 76 -7.82 2.00 -1.00
N ASN A 77 -8.94 2.09 -0.27
CA ASN A 77 -9.86 0.94 -0.07
C ASN A 77 -10.34 0.25 -1.36
N PRO A 78 -10.58 0.96 -2.49
CA PRO A 78 -10.96 0.33 -3.75
C PRO A 78 -9.93 -0.68 -4.30
N LEU A 79 -8.69 -0.62 -3.84
CA LEU A 79 -7.61 -1.55 -4.19
C LEU A 79 -7.60 -2.82 -3.34
N ILE A 80 -8.46 -2.92 -2.31
CA ILE A 80 -8.62 -4.16 -1.54
C ILE A 80 -9.62 -5.07 -2.28
N PRO A 81 -9.27 -6.34 -2.57
CA PRO A 81 -10.17 -7.26 -3.23
C PRO A 81 -11.41 -7.56 -2.35
N ASP A 82 -12.56 -7.70 -3.00
CA ASP A 82 -13.85 -7.96 -2.33
C ASP A 82 -14.19 -9.46 -2.19
N GLY A 83 -13.33 -10.34 -2.71
CA GLY A 83 -13.52 -11.79 -2.73
C GLY A 83 -14.03 -12.33 -4.07
N SER A 84 -14.46 -11.45 -4.97
CA SER A 84 -14.91 -11.81 -6.33
C SER A 84 -14.00 -11.26 -7.44
N ASN A 85 -13.00 -10.45 -7.08
CA ASN A 85 -12.06 -9.84 -8.01
C ASN A 85 -10.62 -9.85 -7.49
N TRP A 86 -9.68 -9.67 -8.41
CA TRP A 86 -8.30 -9.33 -8.11
C TRP A 86 -8.06 -7.84 -8.33
N LYS A 87 -7.23 -7.26 -7.48
CA LYS A 87 -6.79 -5.87 -7.56
C LYS A 87 -5.28 -5.88 -7.68
N ALA A 88 -4.74 -5.11 -8.61
CA ALA A 88 -3.29 -5.04 -8.81
C ALA A 88 -2.86 -3.63 -9.23
N THR A 89 -1.72 -3.21 -8.72
CA THR A 89 -1.01 -2.03 -9.19
C THR A 89 -0.10 -2.44 -10.34
N PHE A 90 -0.27 -1.80 -11.49
CA PHE A 90 0.57 -2.02 -12.66
C PHE A 90 1.73 -1.03 -12.66
N MET A 91 2.95 -1.56 -12.62
CA MET A 91 4.19 -0.78 -12.62
C MET A 91 4.91 -0.97 -13.94
N ILE A 92 5.26 0.14 -14.57
CA ILE A 92 6.18 0.19 -15.71
C ILE A 92 7.52 0.63 -15.15
N GLU A 93 8.53 -0.21 -15.28
CA GLU A 93 9.83 -0.10 -14.61
C GLU A 93 10.94 0.04 -15.67
N TYR A 94 11.52 1.24 -15.79
CA TYR A 94 12.74 1.51 -16.56
C TYR A 94 13.84 2.04 -15.63
N SER A 95 15.01 1.41 -15.68
CA SER A 95 16.16 1.82 -14.90
C SER A 95 16.68 3.20 -15.30
N ASP A 96 16.76 3.47 -16.61
CA ASP A 96 17.21 4.76 -17.14
C ASP A 96 16.06 5.78 -17.16
N PRO A 97 16.20 6.95 -16.49
CA PRO A 97 15.23 8.04 -16.62
C PRO A 97 14.97 8.50 -18.06
N ALA A 98 15.93 8.36 -18.98
CA ALA A 98 15.76 8.76 -20.38
C ALA A 98 14.87 7.80 -21.19
N GLU A 99 14.63 6.59 -20.68
CA GLU A 99 13.77 5.56 -21.29
C GLU A 99 12.36 5.52 -20.67
N ARG A 100 12.09 6.34 -19.65
CA ARG A 100 10.81 6.40 -18.93
C ARG A 100 9.74 7.23 -19.65
#